data_AF-A0A9X8CH80-F1
#
_entry.id   AF-A0A9X8CH80-F1
#
_cell.length_a   1.000
_cell.length_b   1.000
_cell.length_c   1.000
_cell.angle_alpha   90.00
_cell.angle_beta   90.00
_cell.angle_gamma   90.00
#
_symmetry.space_group_name_H-M   'P 1'
#
loop_
_entity.id
_entity.type
_entity.pdbx_description
1 polymer ?
#
loop_
_entity_poly.entity_id
_entity_poly.type
_entity_poly.pdbx_seq_one_letter_code
_entity_poly.pdbx_strand_id
1 'polypeptide(L)'
;MSKKDNQHNKLLDTYCPKKQTDYEVAETVYFLKNTCKVPYSKIIKRLGISFNTMKRFLTEHEDEIKANQKKRMKQARQEMKEIAEQHKDSNK
;
A
#
# COMPACT_ATOMS: atom_id res chain seq x y z
N MET A 1 8.22 23.47 -5.12
CA MET A 1 7.56 22.14 -5.03
C MET A 1 6.17 22.30 -4.44
N SER A 2 5.15 21.61 -4.98
CA SER A 2 3.78 21.71 -4.45
C SER A 2 3.62 20.90 -3.15
N LYS A 3 2.64 21.25 -2.30
CA LYS A 3 2.33 20.48 -1.06
C LYS A 3 2.05 19.00 -1.35
N LYS A 4 1.38 18.70 -2.48
CA LYS A 4 1.09 17.32 -2.92
C LYS A 4 2.34 16.55 -3.32
N ASP A 5 3.31 17.20 -3.97
CA ASP A 5 4.59 16.54 -4.29
C ASP A 5 5.35 16.16 -3.03
N ASN A 6 5.30 17.02 -2.01
CA ASN A 6 5.95 16.77 -0.74
C ASN A 6 5.32 15.58 0.00
N GLN A 7 3.99 15.43 -0.08
CA GLN A 7 3.29 14.27 0.47
C GLN A 7 3.64 12.97 -0.27
N HIS A 8 3.68 13.00 -1.61
CA HIS A 8 4.07 11.81 -2.39
C HIS A 8 5.49 11.36 -2.10
N ASN A 9 6.44 12.29 -1.96
CA ASN A 9 7.83 11.94 -1.64
C ASN A 9 7.94 11.28 -0.26
N LYS A 10 7.23 11.82 0.75
CA LYS A 10 7.18 11.17 2.08
C LYS A 10 6.64 9.74 2.01
N LEU A 11 5.54 9.52 1.26
CA LEU A 11 4.99 8.19 1.06
C LEU A 11 6.00 7.25 0.37
N LEU A 12 6.67 7.73 -0.67
CA LEU A 12 7.69 6.95 -1.38
C LEU A 12 8.87 6.60 -0.46
N ASP A 13 9.31 7.51 0.40
CA ASP A 13 10.39 7.23 1.35
C ASP A 13 9.98 6.25 2.45
N THR A 14 8.71 6.26 2.88
CA THR A 14 8.19 5.30 3.86
C THR A 14 8.02 3.90 3.27
N TYR A 15 7.51 3.80 2.04
CA TYR A 15 7.01 2.52 1.50
C TYR A 15 7.91 1.88 0.43
N CYS A 16 8.93 2.57 -0.10
CA CYS A 16 9.86 2.01 -1.09
C CYS A 16 11.28 1.82 -0.49
N PRO A 17 11.52 0.79 0.34
CA PRO A 17 12.86 0.47 0.84
C PRO A 17 13.80 0.00 -0.28
N LYS A 18 15.11 0.06 -0.04
CA LYS A 18 16.14 -0.25 -1.05
C LYS A 18 16.19 -1.71 -1.52
N LYS A 19 15.69 -2.65 -0.72
CA LYS A 19 15.62 -4.08 -1.05
C LYS A 19 14.20 -4.56 -0.83
N GLN A 20 13.59 -5.06 -1.90
CA GLN A 20 12.25 -5.63 -1.93
C GLN A 20 12.27 -6.80 -2.90
N THR A 21 11.50 -7.83 -2.58
CA THR A 21 11.16 -8.92 -3.51
C THR A 21 10.16 -8.44 -4.57
N ASP A 22 10.03 -9.18 -5.66
CA ASP A 22 9.09 -8.88 -6.75
C ASP A 22 7.64 -8.74 -6.23
N TYR A 23 7.24 -9.60 -5.29
CA TYR A 23 5.95 -9.53 -4.59
C TYR A 23 5.80 -8.24 -3.77
N GLU A 24 6.78 -7.91 -2.93
CA GLU A 24 6.73 -6.70 -2.09
C GLU A 24 6.70 -5.42 -2.94
N VAL A 25 7.41 -5.42 -4.08
CA VAL A 25 7.33 -4.35 -5.06
C VAL A 25 5.92 -4.24 -5.63
N ALA A 26 5.30 -5.35 -6.05
CA ALA A 26 3.94 -5.35 -6.58
C ALA A 26 2.92 -4.85 -5.54
N GLU A 27 3.01 -5.32 -4.29
CA GLU A 27 2.13 -4.90 -3.20
C GLU A 27 2.28 -3.39 -2.93
N THR A 28 3.53 -2.91 -2.85
CA THR A 28 3.85 -1.49 -2.64
C THR A 28 3.29 -0.61 -3.75
N VAL A 29 3.52 -1.00 -5.01
CA VAL A 29 3.02 -0.27 -6.19
C VAL A 29 1.50 -0.22 -6.17
N TYR A 30 0.85 -1.36 -5.89
CA TYR A 30 -0.61 -1.45 -5.84
C TYR A 30 -1.17 -0.51 -4.76
N PHE A 31 -0.60 -0.53 -3.54
CA PHE A 31 -1.01 0.34 -2.45
C PHE A 31 -0.82 1.83 -2.78
N LEU A 32 0.37 2.22 -3.23
CA LEU A 32 0.68 3.61 -3.53
C LEU A 32 -0.18 4.17 -4.66
N LYS A 33 -0.48 3.37 -5.69
CA LYS A 33 -1.32 3.78 -6.81
C LYS A 33 -2.79 3.87 -6.43
N ASN A 34 -3.33 2.82 -5.82
CA ASN A 34 -4.78 2.66 -5.64
C ASN A 34 -5.27 3.36 -4.38
N THR A 35 -4.51 3.31 -3.29
CA THR A 35 -4.86 3.93 -2.01
C THR A 35 -4.35 5.36 -1.93
N CYS A 36 -3.05 5.56 -2.15
CA CYS A 36 -2.42 6.88 -1.96
C CYS A 36 -2.47 7.79 -3.19
N LYS A 37 -2.95 7.29 -4.33
CA LYS A 37 -3.05 8.02 -5.61
C LYS A 37 -1.71 8.57 -6.14
N VAL A 38 -0.59 7.94 -5.77
CA VAL A 38 0.73 8.29 -6.30
C VAL A 38 0.84 7.83 -7.77
N PRO A 39 1.30 8.67 -8.71
CA PRO A 39 1.46 8.28 -10.10
C PRO A 39 2.52 7.20 -10.30
N TYR A 40 2.28 6.26 -11.22
CA TYR A 40 3.24 5.19 -11.56
C TYR A 40 4.62 5.74 -11.93
N SER A 41 4.68 6.85 -12.68
CA SER A 41 5.94 7.49 -13.07
C SER A 41 6.84 7.86 -11.88
N LYS A 42 6.26 8.26 -10.74
CA LYS A 42 7.03 8.55 -9.53
C LYS A 42 7.46 7.28 -8.80
N ILE A 43 6.57 6.30 -8.73
CA ILE A 43 6.82 5.01 -8.06
C ILE A 43 7.96 4.27 -8.76
N ILE A 44 7.89 4.09 -10.08
CA ILE A 44 8.93 3.38 -10.86
C ILE A 44 10.27 4.11 -10.80
N LYS A 45 10.26 5.44 -10.81
CA LYS A 45 11.48 6.26 -10.67
C LYS A 45 12.13 6.06 -9.30
N ARG A 46 11.33 5.96 -8.23
CA ARG A 46 11.85 5.72 -6.88
C ARG A 46 12.43 4.32 -6.72
N LEU A 47 11.72 3.32 -7.25
CA LEU A 47 12.11 1.92 -7.18
C LEU A 47 13.24 1.56 -8.14
N GLY A 48 13.54 2.41 -9.12
CA GLY A 48 14.60 2.15 -10.10
C GLY A 48 14.27 1.01 -11.06
N ILE A 49 12.98 0.76 -11.32
CA ILE A 49 12.52 -0.33 -12.21
C ILE A 49 11.89 0.23 -13.49
N SER A 50 11.87 -0.60 -14.53
CA SER A 50 11.14 -0.26 -15.76
C SER A 50 9.62 -0.39 -15.57
N PHE A 51 8.86 0.31 -16.42
CA PHE A 51 7.40 0.15 -16.44
C PHE A 51 6.98 -1.29 -16.76
N ASN A 52 7.68 -1.97 -17.66
CA ASN A 52 7.40 -3.36 -18.02
C ASN A 52 7.64 -4.31 -16.85
N THR A 53 8.73 -4.10 -16.09
CA THR A 53 9.05 -4.86 -14.88
C THR A 53 7.94 -4.68 -13.83
N MET A 54 7.55 -3.44 -13.55
CA MET A 54 6.44 -3.13 -12.63
C MET A 54 5.14 -3.82 -13.08
N LYS A 55 4.82 -3.73 -14.38
CA LYS A 55 3.61 -4.35 -14.94
C LYS A 55 3.64 -5.86 -14.78
N ARG A 56 4.79 -6.50 -15.05
CA ARG A 56 4.96 -7.94 -14.89
C ARG A 56 4.70 -8.37 -13.44
N PHE A 57 5.34 -7.72 -12.47
CA PHE A 57 5.16 -8.04 -11.05
C PHE A 57 3.71 -7.84 -10.59
N LEU A 58 3.07 -6.76 -11.02
CA LEU A 58 1.66 -6.54 -10.73
C LEU A 58 0.80 -7.65 -11.31
N THR A 59 0.98 -8.02 -12.58
CA THR A 59 0.19 -9.08 -13.22
C THR A 59 0.41 -10.44 -12.57
N GLU A 60 1.65 -10.78 -12.19
CA GLU A 60 1.98 -12.06 -11.55
C GLU A 60 1.35 -12.21 -10.15
N HIS A 61 1.20 -11.10 -9.42
CA HIS A 61 0.76 -11.12 -8.02
C HIS A 61 -0.57 -10.42 -7.74
N GLU A 62 -1.29 -9.95 -8.77
CA GLU A 62 -2.47 -9.08 -8.59
C GLU A 62 -3.56 -9.75 -7.74
N ASP A 63 -3.88 -11.01 -8.04
CA ASP A 63 -4.94 -11.75 -7.36
C ASP A 63 -4.59 -12.04 -5.90
N GLU A 64 -3.32 -12.39 -5.64
CA GLU A 64 -2.80 -12.60 -4.29
C GLU A 64 -2.85 -11.30 -3.47
N ILE A 65 -2.42 -10.18 -4.06
CA ILE A 65 -2.47 -8.86 -3.42
C ILE A 65 -3.91 -8.46 -3.11
N LYS A 66 -4.84 -8.64 -4.05
CA LYS A 66 -6.28 -8.34 -3.84
C LYS A 66 -6.88 -9.20 -2.74
N ALA A 67 -6.57 -10.50 -2.73
CA ALA A 67 -7.04 -11.42 -1.71
C ALA A 67 -6.52 -11.03 -0.32
N ASN A 68 -5.21 -10.74 -0.20
CA ASN A 68 -4.60 -10.30 1.04
C ASN A 68 -5.15 -8.96 1.53
N GLN A 69 -5.34 -7.97 0.65
CA GLN A 69 -5.95 -6.70 1.03
C GLN A 69 -7.38 -6.87 1.55
N LYS A 70 -8.21 -7.70 0.90
CA LYS A 70 -9.57 -7.99 1.36
C LYS A 70 -9.56 -8.64 2.74
N LYS A 71 -8.65 -9.57 2.98
CA LYS A 71 -8.47 -10.23 4.29
C LYS A 71 -8.05 -9.23 5.37
N ARG A 72 -7.02 -8.41 5.11
CA ARG A 72 -6.53 -7.40 6.06
C ARG A 72 -7.59 -6.34 6.39
N MET A 73 -8.35 -5.88 5.40
CA MET A 73 -9.46 -4.95 5.64
C MET A 73 -10.58 -5.55 6.50
N LYS A 74 -10.88 -6.85 6.32
CA LYS A 74 -11.86 -7.56 7.15
C LYS A 74 -11.37 -7.69 8.59
N GLN A 75 -10.09 -8.03 8.78
CA GLN A 75 -9.47 -8.12 10.11
C GLN A 75 -9.45 -6.78 10.82
N ALA A 76 -8.96 -5.72 10.18
CA ALA A 76 -8.94 -4.38 10.76
C ALA A 76 -10.34 -3.87 11.16
N ARG A 77 -11.37 -4.19 10.37
CA ARG A 77 -12.76 -3.88 10.73
C ARG A 77 -13.25 -4.63 11.96
N GLN A 78 -12.86 -5.89 12.12
CA GLN A 78 -13.21 -6.71 13.27
C GLN A 78 -12.53 -6.18 14.54
N GLU A 79 -11.24 -5.90 14.48
CA GLU A 79 -10.47 -5.32 15.60
C GLU A 79 -11.05 -3.97 16.05
N MET A 80 -11.38 -3.08 15.11
CA MET A 80 -12.01 -1.79 15.43
C MET A 80 -13.38 -1.95 16.09
N LYS A 81 -14.14 -2.99 15.73
CA LYS A 81 -15.43 -3.29 16.34
C LYS A 81 -15.25 -3.79 17.78
N GLU A 82 -14.29 -4.67 18.03
CA GLU A 82 -13.97 -5.19 19.35
C GLU A 82 -13.46 -4.09 20.30
N ILE A 83 -12.59 -3.20 19.82
CA ILE A 83 -12.15 -2.02 20.59
C ILE A 83 -13.35 -1.11 20.92
N ALA A 84 -14.23 -0.85 19.95
CA ALA A 84 -15.41 -0.02 20.18
C ALA A 84 -16.42 -0.65 21.16
N GLU A 85 -16.52 -1.98 21.21
CA GLU A 85 -17.34 -2.70 22.18
C GLU A 85 -16.73 -2.66 23.59
N GLN A 86 -15.42 -2.89 23.73
CA GLN A 86 -14.71 -2.77 25.03
C GLN A 86 -14.80 -1.36 25.64
N HIS A 87 -14.76 -0.32 24.81
CA HIS A 87 -14.89 1.07 25.26
C HIS A 87 -16.33 1.45 25.67
N LYS A 88 -17.36 0.70 25.25
CA LYS A 88 -18.75 0.93 25.70
C LYS A 88 -19.01 0.40 27.10
N ASP A 89 -18.38 -0.72 27.48
CA ASP A 89 -18.55 -1.32 28.81
C ASP A 89 -17.69 -0.65 29.89
N SER A 90 -16.63 0.08 29.51
CA SER A 90 -15.73 0.77 30.46
C SER A 90 -16.26 2.14 30.94
N ASN A 91 -17.42 2.59 30.46
CA ASN A 91 -18.00 3.91 30.75
C ASN A 91 -19.31 3.83 31.55
N LYS A 92 -19.53 2.72 32.26
CA LYS A 92 -20.72 2.40 33.05
C LYS A 92 -20.33 2.05 34.48
#